data_AF-A0A167RA69-F1
#
_entry.id   AF-A0A167RA69-F1
#
_cell.length_a   1.000
_cell.length_b   1.000
_cell.length_c   1.000
_cell.angle_alpha   90.00
_cell.angle_beta   90.00
_cell.angle_gamma   90.00
#
_symmetry.space_group_name_H-M   'P 1'
#
loop_
_entity.id
_entity.type
_entity.pdbx_description
1 polymer ?
#
loop_
_entity_poly.entity_id
_entity_poly.type
_entity_poly.pdbx_seq_one_letter_code
_entity_poly.pdbx_strand_id
1 'polypeptide(L)'
;MHNLYLGTAKRMIQIWRECNYINEKNQLTMQELANGIVVPCGYARITKKIADGFSFMKADEWKSWCVIYSSFVLKHVLPAKNLENWILFVDACRLLTKPSINDKEIDEAHSKLQLFCTRFQTLYGKSAVTPNMHLHLHLGECVYDFGPIYAFWLFSFERYNGLLKNIETNQKGGFESTMMKRFLERTYIGSFIQSFVNHLPQFAIDFLHHISNSQDQLAALHPSSTASTFSLSDFVEYSLNPRHSALGCEPLPPSVFPIKLDQRITMCKRHYECLLEFYRHAYGSHDLFDHYSNCESNQIFVNNRIEKMKRISLLGQEYSSGSYFRAYYLENNSEDKAVFPGRILYLFQHLITINETVITHTFAFVEWYSSYSSGSYQPMLNEGIELWNEPSSVLNYECIIPVYRLYSPIAIAKYRFTITSEFKRLVIPLPQKIEA
;
A
#
# COMPACT_ATOMS: atom_id res chain seq x y z
N MET A 1 -2.77 -16.58 8.29
CA MET A 1 -4.23 -16.27 8.20
C MET A 1 -5.02 -16.87 9.37
N HIS A 2 -5.11 -18.21 9.50
CA HIS A 2 -5.87 -18.85 10.59
C HIS A 2 -5.26 -18.72 11.98
N ASN A 3 -3.93 -18.61 12.09
CA ASN A 3 -3.25 -18.39 13.35
C ASN A 3 -3.54 -16.96 13.89
N LEU A 4 -3.02 -15.94 13.20
CA LEU A 4 -3.12 -14.54 13.65
C LEU A 4 -4.53 -13.94 13.58
N TYR A 5 -5.19 -14.01 12.41
CA TYR A 5 -6.38 -13.19 12.13
C TYR A 5 -7.68 -13.91 12.46
N LEU A 6 -7.99 -15.00 11.73
CA LEU A 6 -9.20 -15.78 12.00
C LEU A 6 -9.11 -16.55 13.33
N GLY A 7 -7.91 -16.69 13.90
CA GLY A 7 -7.63 -17.32 15.18
C GLY A 7 -7.59 -16.29 16.30
N THR A 8 -6.40 -15.73 16.57
CA THR A 8 -6.17 -14.86 17.72
C THR A 8 -7.02 -13.59 17.69
N ALA A 9 -7.03 -12.83 16.59
CA ALA A 9 -7.81 -11.58 16.54
C ALA A 9 -9.31 -11.82 16.74
N LYS A 10 -9.87 -12.86 16.12
CA LYS A 10 -11.26 -13.26 16.33
C LYS A 10 -11.53 -13.69 17.77
N ARG A 11 -10.62 -14.48 18.37
CA ARG A 11 -10.75 -14.92 19.77
C ARG A 11 -10.70 -13.74 20.75
N MET A 12 -9.86 -12.74 20.51
CA MET A 12 -9.80 -11.54 21.35
C MET A 12 -11.13 -10.79 21.40
N ILE A 13 -11.82 -10.64 20.25
CA ILE A 13 -13.16 -10.04 20.21
C ILE A 13 -14.16 -10.83 21.07
N GLN A 14 -14.11 -12.17 21.03
CA GLN A 14 -14.97 -13.02 21.86
C GLN A 14 -14.68 -12.79 23.36
N ILE A 15 -13.40 -12.81 23.75
CA ILE A 15 -12.99 -12.58 25.15
C ILE A 15 -13.44 -11.19 25.62
N TRP A 16 -13.23 -10.14 24.83
CA TRP A 16 -13.64 -8.79 25.22
C TRP A 16 -15.16 -8.61 25.31
N ARG A 17 -15.94 -9.44 24.61
CA ARG A 17 -17.40 -9.53 24.80
C ARG A 17 -17.77 -10.28 26.08
N GLU A 18 -17.11 -11.41 26.36
CA GLU A 18 -17.27 -12.16 27.61
C GLU A 18 -16.94 -11.29 28.83
N CYS A 19 -15.91 -10.43 28.73
CA CYS A 19 -15.56 -9.44 29.75
C CYS A 19 -16.44 -8.18 29.76
N ASN A 20 -17.45 -8.08 28.89
CA ASN A 20 -18.34 -6.93 28.70
C ASN A 20 -17.63 -5.60 28.35
N TYR A 21 -16.41 -5.65 27.81
CA TYR A 21 -15.72 -4.47 27.28
C TYR A 21 -16.31 -4.05 25.93
N ILE A 22 -16.71 -5.01 25.10
CA ILE A 22 -17.41 -4.77 23.83
C ILE A 22 -18.86 -5.23 23.99
N ASN A 23 -19.81 -4.31 23.83
CA ASN A 23 -21.24 -4.57 23.92
C ASN A 23 -21.99 -3.84 22.80
N GLU A 24 -23.30 -4.09 22.67
CA GLU A 24 -24.10 -3.49 21.60
C GLU A 24 -24.08 -1.95 21.62
N LYS A 25 -23.99 -1.36 22.82
CA LYS A 25 -23.98 0.10 22.99
C LYS A 25 -22.74 0.75 22.39
N ASN A 26 -21.55 0.19 22.61
CA ASN A 26 -20.32 0.80 22.09
C ASN A 26 -19.93 0.35 20.67
N GLN A 27 -20.51 -0.74 20.16
CA GLN A 27 -20.27 -1.22 18.78
C GLN A 27 -20.65 -0.19 17.71
N LEU A 28 -21.73 0.57 17.92
CA LEU A 28 -22.13 1.66 17.01
C LEU A 28 -21.06 2.75 16.95
N THR A 29 -20.59 3.24 18.10
CA THR A 29 -19.51 4.23 18.18
C THR A 29 -18.21 3.70 17.59
N MET A 30 -17.89 2.42 17.82
CA MET A 30 -16.73 1.77 17.21
C MET A 30 -16.84 1.75 15.68
N GLN A 31 -18.02 1.48 15.13
CA GLN A 31 -18.26 1.48 13.70
C GLN A 31 -18.20 2.90 13.10
N GLU A 32 -18.67 3.92 13.82
CA GLU A 32 -18.53 5.33 13.42
C GLU A 32 -17.06 5.75 13.34
N LEU A 33 -16.24 5.39 14.34
CA LEU A 33 -14.80 5.61 14.31
C LEU A 33 -14.14 4.89 13.12
N ALA A 34 -14.51 3.63 12.89
CA ALA A 34 -14.01 2.86 11.76
C ALA A 34 -14.41 3.47 10.41
N ASN A 35 -15.63 3.99 10.28
CA ASN A 35 -16.10 4.65 9.05
C ASN A 35 -15.32 5.93 8.72
N GLY A 36 -14.78 6.60 9.73
CA GLY A 36 -13.90 7.77 9.58
C GLY A 36 -12.48 7.46 9.11
N ILE A 37 -12.05 6.18 9.10
CA ILE A 37 -10.75 5.77 8.59
C ILE A 37 -10.82 5.58 7.08
N VAL A 38 -9.94 6.28 6.37
CA VAL A 38 -9.67 6.04 4.94
C VAL A 38 -8.61 4.95 4.82
N VAL A 39 -8.99 3.86 4.16
CA VAL A 39 -8.18 2.64 4.02
C VAL A 39 -7.51 2.62 2.63
N PRO A 40 -6.20 2.31 2.54
CA PRO A 40 -5.50 2.18 1.27
C PRO A 40 -6.03 1.07 0.38
N CYS A 41 -5.73 1.17 -0.92
CA CYS A 41 -6.05 0.11 -1.86
C CYS A 41 -5.39 -1.22 -1.45
N GLY A 42 -6.09 -2.33 -1.69
CA GLY A 42 -5.63 -3.67 -1.33
C GLY A 42 -5.78 -4.02 0.16
N TYR A 43 -6.50 -3.22 0.95
CA TYR A 43 -6.98 -3.57 2.29
C TYR A 43 -8.51 -3.56 2.31
N ALA A 44 -9.10 -4.46 3.10
CA ALA A 44 -10.54 -4.63 3.16
C ALA A 44 -11.17 -3.58 4.09
N ARG A 45 -12.15 -2.85 3.56
CA ARG A 45 -12.89 -1.84 4.33
C ARG A 45 -13.99 -2.49 5.17
N ILE A 46 -14.12 -2.09 6.44
CA ILE A 46 -15.13 -2.59 7.37
C ILE A 46 -16.21 -1.53 7.59
N THR A 47 -17.35 -1.66 6.91
CA THR A 47 -18.39 -0.61 6.86
C THR A 47 -19.55 -0.79 7.85
N LYS A 48 -19.98 -2.04 8.10
CA LYS A 48 -21.11 -2.34 9.00
C LYS A 48 -20.81 -3.46 10.01
N LYS A 49 -19.83 -4.30 9.73
CA LYS A 49 -19.63 -5.54 10.49
C LYS A 49 -19.24 -5.33 11.94
N ILE A 50 -18.68 -4.18 12.34
CA ILE A 50 -18.40 -3.92 13.77
C ILE A 50 -19.69 -3.67 14.53
N ALA A 51 -20.61 -2.88 13.95
CA ALA A 51 -21.95 -2.65 14.51
C ALA A 51 -22.79 -3.93 14.55
N ASP A 52 -22.63 -4.80 13.54
CA ASP A 52 -23.27 -6.13 13.48
C ASP A 52 -22.49 -7.19 14.28
N GLY A 53 -21.66 -6.76 15.22
CA GLY A 53 -21.01 -7.63 16.16
C GLY A 53 -19.94 -8.55 15.62
N PHE A 54 -19.18 -8.09 14.63
CA PHE A 54 -18.11 -8.78 13.92
C PHE A 54 -18.59 -10.04 13.16
N SER A 55 -19.89 -10.10 12.86
CA SER A 55 -20.50 -11.23 12.18
C SER A 55 -19.99 -11.38 10.74
N PHE A 56 -19.72 -12.63 10.34
CA PHE A 56 -19.29 -13.01 8.99
C PHE A 56 -18.12 -12.19 8.41
N MET A 57 -17.22 -11.71 9.28
CA MET A 57 -15.97 -11.10 8.84
C MET A 57 -15.08 -12.13 8.15
N LYS A 58 -14.65 -11.81 6.94
CA LYS A 58 -13.72 -12.57 6.10
C LYS A 58 -12.29 -12.38 6.60
N ALA A 59 -11.39 -13.24 6.15
CA ALA A 59 -9.99 -13.23 6.59
C ALA A 59 -9.26 -11.91 6.31
N ASP A 60 -9.54 -11.26 5.17
CA ASP A 60 -8.96 -9.99 4.74
C ASP A 60 -9.50 -8.80 5.56
N GLU A 61 -10.77 -8.85 5.94
CA GLU A 61 -11.38 -7.92 6.90
C GLU A 61 -10.78 -8.11 8.30
N TRP A 62 -10.50 -9.34 8.75
CA TRP A 62 -9.80 -9.59 10.02
C TRP A 62 -8.34 -9.11 9.99
N LYS A 63 -7.64 -9.26 8.85
CA LYS A 63 -6.32 -8.67 8.65
C LYS A 63 -6.38 -7.16 8.80
N SER A 64 -7.31 -6.52 8.10
CA SER A 64 -7.49 -5.06 8.12
C SER A 64 -7.90 -4.57 9.51
N TRP A 65 -8.80 -5.29 10.20
CA TRP A 65 -9.15 -5.05 11.59
C TRP A 65 -7.92 -5.01 12.47
N CYS A 66 -7.07 -6.03 12.38
CA CYS A 66 -5.87 -6.12 13.18
C CYS A 66 -4.88 -4.98 12.89
N VAL A 67 -4.48 -4.80 11.63
CA VAL A 67 -3.34 -3.91 11.29
C VAL A 67 -3.71 -2.44 11.10
N ILE A 68 -5.00 -2.11 10.89
CA ILE A 68 -5.48 -0.73 10.66
C ILE A 68 -6.43 -0.29 11.78
N TYR A 69 -7.55 -0.97 11.94
CA TYR A 69 -8.68 -0.43 12.71
C TYR A 69 -8.49 -0.52 14.22
N SER A 70 -8.03 -1.67 14.70
CA SER A 70 -8.13 -2.05 16.11
C SER A 70 -7.37 -1.12 17.05
N SER A 71 -6.15 -0.69 16.68
CA SER A 71 -5.34 0.23 17.49
C SER A 71 -6.05 1.56 17.78
N PHE A 72 -6.83 2.07 16.81
CA PHE A 72 -7.59 3.31 16.98
C PHE A 72 -8.95 3.05 17.63
N VAL A 73 -9.72 2.11 17.09
CA VAL A 73 -11.11 1.86 17.47
C VAL A 73 -11.22 1.36 18.92
N LEU A 74 -10.23 0.62 19.43
CA LEU A 74 -10.27 0.05 20.77
C LEU A 74 -9.78 1.02 21.87
N LYS A 75 -9.22 2.17 21.52
CA LYS A 75 -8.55 3.07 22.48
C LYS A 75 -9.45 3.52 23.63
N HIS A 76 -10.73 3.77 23.34
CA HIS A 76 -11.71 4.22 24.33
C HIS A 76 -12.66 3.10 24.77
N VAL A 77 -12.37 1.85 24.37
CA VAL A 77 -13.20 0.67 24.63
C VAL A 77 -12.53 -0.27 25.62
N LEU A 78 -11.22 -0.47 25.49
CA LEU A 78 -10.46 -1.38 26.33
C LEU A 78 -9.78 -0.66 27.50
N PRO A 79 -9.62 -1.32 28.66
CA PRO A 79 -8.69 -0.85 29.69
C PRO A 79 -7.27 -0.70 29.14
N ALA A 80 -6.52 0.29 29.64
CA ALA A 80 -5.18 0.63 29.14
C ALA A 80 -4.24 -0.58 29.03
N LYS A 81 -4.14 -1.42 30.07
CA LYS A 81 -3.29 -2.63 30.06
C LYS A 81 -3.70 -3.64 28.99
N ASN A 82 -4.98 -3.75 28.68
CA ASN A 82 -5.50 -4.67 27.68
C ASN A 82 -5.18 -4.15 26.27
N LEU A 83 -5.32 -2.83 26.07
CA LEU A 83 -4.94 -2.17 24.83
C LEU A 83 -3.43 -2.28 24.59
N GLU A 84 -2.60 -1.93 25.58
CA GLU A 84 -1.14 -2.06 25.50
C GLU A 84 -0.72 -3.48 25.12
N ASN A 85 -1.37 -4.49 25.72
CA ASN A 85 -1.09 -5.88 25.35
C ASN A 85 -1.50 -6.18 23.89
N TRP A 86 -2.68 -5.73 23.47
CA TRP A 86 -3.14 -5.92 22.11
C TRP A 86 -2.24 -5.24 21.07
N ILE A 87 -1.69 -4.06 21.38
CA ILE A 87 -0.77 -3.36 20.48
C ILE A 87 0.50 -4.18 20.22
N LEU A 88 1.05 -4.90 21.21
CA LEU A 88 2.18 -5.81 20.98
C LEU A 88 1.87 -6.84 19.88
N PHE A 89 0.65 -7.38 19.89
CA PHE A 89 0.19 -8.31 18.86
C PHE A 89 0.02 -7.64 17.50
N VAL A 90 -0.55 -6.42 17.46
CA VAL A 90 -0.72 -5.65 16.21
C VAL A 90 0.63 -5.31 15.59
N ASP A 91 1.60 -4.86 16.38
CA ASP A 91 2.93 -4.49 15.91
C ASP A 91 3.70 -5.70 15.39
N ALA A 92 3.62 -6.85 16.08
CA ALA A 92 4.18 -8.09 15.56
C ALA A 92 3.52 -8.50 14.23
N CYS A 93 2.20 -8.36 14.10
CA CYS A 93 1.50 -8.61 12.84
C CYS A 93 1.97 -7.68 11.73
N ARG A 94 2.22 -6.39 12.01
CA ARG A 94 2.72 -5.41 11.03
C ARG A 94 4.15 -5.77 10.59
N LEU A 95 5.03 -6.14 11.52
CA LEU A 95 6.40 -6.59 11.20
C LEU A 95 6.40 -7.84 10.32
N LEU A 96 5.69 -8.89 10.74
CA LEU A 96 5.63 -10.16 10.02
C LEU A 96 4.93 -10.08 8.66
N THR A 97 4.12 -9.03 8.46
CA THR A 97 3.49 -8.74 7.17
C THR A 97 4.25 -7.67 6.37
N LYS A 98 5.53 -7.46 6.68
CA LYS A 98 6.44 -6.87 5.71
C LYS A 98 6.79 -7.92 4.64
N PRO A 99 6.76 -7.55 3.35
CA PRO A 99 7.15 -8.44 2.26
C PRO A 99 8.66 -8.67 2.20
N SER A 100 9.46 -7.74 2.69
CA SER A 100 10.87 -7.93 3.00
C SER A 100 11.06 -7.72 4.49
N ILE A 101 11.63 -8.72 5.16
CA ILE A 101 11.83 -8.74 6.61
C ILE A 101 13.26 -9.21 6.89
N ASN A 102 13.96 -8.52 7.78
CA ASN A 102 15.31 -8.91 8.21
C ASN A 102 15.30 -9.60 9.58
N ASP A 103 16.40 -10.25 9.95
CA ASP A 103 16.55 -11.03 11.19
C ASP A 103 16.17 -10.22 12.44
N LYS A 104 16.56 -8.94 12.52
CA LYS A 104 16.22 -8.08 13.66
C LYS A 104 14.73 -7.86 13.77
N GLU A 105 14.04 -7.67 12.64
CA GLU A 105 12.58 -7.51 12.61
C GLU A 105 11.85 -8.81 12.94
N ILE A 106 12.41 -9.97 12.56
CA ILE A 106 11.90 -11.30 12.96
C ILE A 106 12.00 -11.46 14.48
N ASP A 107 13.18 -11.20 15.06
CA ASP A 107 13.42 -11.29 16.50
C ASP A 107 12.54 -10.32 17.29
N GLU A 108 12.35 -9.11 16.77
CA GLU A 108 11.48 -8.09 17.34
C GLU A 108 10.00 -8.55 17.32
N ALA A 109 9.54 -9.13 16.21
CA ALA A 109 8.19 -9.67 16.11
C ALA A 109 7.99 -10.87 17.06
N HIS A 110 8.97 -11.77 17.14
CA HIS A 110 8.94 -12.91 18.06
C HIS A 110 8.83 -12.43 19.52
N SER A 111 9.69 -11.49 19.92
CA SER A 111 9.71 -10.92 21.27
C SER A 111 8.38 -10.26 21.63
N LYS A 112 7.76 -9.53 20.69
CA LYS A 112 6.44 -8.92 20.87
C LYS A 112 5.34 -9.97 21.04
N LEU A 113 5.34 -11.04 20.25
CA LEU A 113 4.37 -12.14 20.37
C LEU A 113 4.52 -12.90 21.68
N GLN A 114 5.76 -13.15 22.12
CA GLN A 114 6.05 -13.80 23.39
C GLN A 114 5.57 -12.95 24.57
N LEU A 115 5.86 -11.64 24.55
CA LEU A 115 5.39 -10.70 25.56
C LEU A 115 3.86 -10.58 25.57
N PHE A 116 3.24 -10.53 24.38
CA PHE A 116 1.79 -10.56 24.24
C PHE A 116 1.19 -11.80 24.90
N CYS A 117 1.72 -12.99 24.63
CA CYS A 117 1.22 -14.24 25.20
C CYS A 117 1.40 -14.30 26.72
N THR A 118 2.55 -13.83 27.22
CA THR A 118 2.85 -13.79 28.66
C THR A 118 1.88 -12.87 29.40
N ARG A 119 1.68 -11.64 28.90
CA ARG A 119 0.74 -10.68 29.47
C ARG A 119 -0.71 -11.13 29.28
N PHE A 120 -1.05 -11.74 28.15
CA PHE A 120 -2.36 -12.31 27.91
C PHE A 120 -2.71 -13.36 28.97
N GLN A 121 -1.78 -14.26 29.29
CA GLN A 121 -1.99 -15.26 30.36
C GLN A 121 -2.27 -14.60 31.72
N THR A 122 -1.57 -13.51 32.05
CA THR A 122 -1.80 -12.76 33.29
C THR A 122 -3.16 -12.05 33.29
N LEU A 123 -3.57 -11.47 32.15
CA LEU A 123 -4.80 -10.69 32.04
C LEU A 123 -6.07 -11.54 31.97
N TYR A 124 -6.01 -12.70 31.30
CA TYR A 124 -7.19 -13.52 31.00
C TYR A 124 -7.13 -14.93 31.58
N GLY A 125 -6.01 -15.32 32.20
CA GLY A 125 -5.81 -16.62 32.81
C GLY A 125 -5.27 -17.68 31.85
N LYS A 126 -4.70 -18.75 32.43
CA LYS A 126 -4.08 -19.86 31.68
C LYS A 126 -5.07 -20.61 30.79
N SER A 127 -6.31 -20.78 31.23
CA SER A 127 -7.37 -21.48 30.48
C SER A 127 -7.81 -20.73 29.22
N ALA A 128 -7.55 -19.42 29.12
CA ALA A 128 -7.89 -18.63 27.95
C ALA A 128 -6.84 -18.73 26.82
N VAL A 129 -5.65 -19.26 27.12
CA VAL A 129 -4.55 -19.41 26.15
C VAL A 129 -4.93 -20.48 25.12
N THR A 130 -4.78 -20.15 23.84
CA THR A 130 -5.17 -21.03 22.73
C THR A 130 -3.96 -21.68 22.06
N PRO A 131 -4.14 -22.80 21.31
CA PRO A 131 -3.07 -23.37 20.50
C PRO A 131 -2.46 -22.38 19.49
N ASN A 132 -3.27 -21.48 18.91
CA ASN A 132 -2.75 -20.41 18.04
C ASN A 132 -1.74 -19.52 18.76
N MET A 133 -1.98 -19.24 20.06
CA MET A 133 -1.05 -18.44 20.86
C MET A 133 0.31 -19.11 21.04
N HIS A 134 0.32 -20.43 21.23
CA HIS A 134 1.56 -21.21 21.22
C HIS A 134 2.23 -21.17 19.84
N LEU A 135 1.46 -21.35 18.76
CA LEU A 135 1.97 -21.33 17.40
C LEU A 135 2.56 -19.97 16.97
N HIS A 136 2.23 -18.87 17.64
CA HIS A 136 2.90 -17.58 17.39
C HIS A 136 4.41 -17.66 17.59
N LEU A 137 4.88 -18.47 18.56
CA LEU A 137 6.29 -18.57 18.93
C LEU A 137 7.12 -19.23 17.82
N HIS A 138 6.47 -20.03 16.97
CA HIS A 138 7.10 -20.72 15.83
C HIS A 138 7.04 -19.91 14.52
N LEU A 139 6.38 -18.75 14.51
CA LEU A 139 6.26 -17.95 13.28
C LEU A 139 7.62 -17.41 12.81
N GLY A 140 8.54 -17.11 13.73
CA GLY A 140 9.89 -16.68 13.37
C GLY A 140 10.66 -17.76 12.63
N GLU A 141 10.67 -18.99 13.16
CA GLU A 141 11.28 -20.17 12.51
C GLU A 141 10.65 -20.44 11.14
N CYS A 142 9.32 -20.36 11.03
CA CYS A 142 8.64 -20.50 9.75
C CYS A 142 9.08 -19.43 8.72
N VAL A 143 9.39 -18.21 9.16
CA VAL A 143 9.90 -17.17 8.25
C VAL A 143 11.32 -17.48 7.79
N TYR A 144 12.16 -18.05 8.66
CA TYR A 144 13.50 -18.51 8.27
C TYR A 144 13.43 -19.68 7.28
N ASP A 145 12.51 -20.63 7.49
CA ASP A 145 12.39 -21.84 6.66
C ASP A 145 11.74 -21.58 5.29
N PHE A 146 10.69 -20.74 5.25
CA PHE A 146 9.82 -20.57 4.08
C PHE A 146 9.86 -19.16 3.47
N GLY A 147 10.67 -18.26 4.02
CA GLY A 147 10.72 -16.85 3.64
C GLY A 147 9.59 -16.01 4.26
N PRO A 148 9.36 -14.78 3.77
CA PRO A 148 8.33 -13.89 4.31
C PRO A 148 6.94 -14.53 4.34
N ILE A 149 6.09 -14.17 5.32
CA ILE A 149 4.78 -14.83 5.54
C ILE A 149 3.89 -14.88 4.27
N TYR A 150 4.03 -13.91 3.37
CA TYR A 150 3.31 -13.88 2.10
C TYR A 150 3.59 -15.09 1.19
N ALA A 151 4.77 -15.69 1.31
CA ALA A 151 5.17 -16.85 0.51
C ALA A 151 4.37 -18.12 0.87
N PHE A 152 3.98 -18.27 2.14
CA PHE A 152 3.35 -19.50 2.64
C PHE A 152 1.97 -19.29 3.30
N TRP A 153 1.43 -18.07 3.33
CA TRP A 153 0.10 -17.83 3.86
C TRP A 153 -1.01 -18.36 2.92
N LEU A 154 -2.16 -18.72 3.50
CA LEU A 154 -3.23 -19.41 2.76
C LEU A 154 -4.26 -18.50 2.08
N PHE A 155 -4.05 -17.17 2.05
CA PHE A 155 -5.01 -16.23 1.45
C PHE A 155 -5.23 -16.48 -0.05
N SER A 156 -4.13 -16.68 -0.79
CA SER A 156 -4.18 -16.98 -2.23
C SER A 156 -4.89 -18.32 -2.47
N PHE A 157 -4.53 -19.36 -1.71
CA PHE A 157 -5.14 -20.69 -1.79
C PHE A 157 -6.65 -20.66 -1.51
N GLU A 158 -7.11 -19.94 -0.48
CA GLU A 158 -8.55 -19.81 -0.20
C GLU A 158 -9.29 -19.08 -1.33
N ARG A 159 -8.68 -18.05 -1.91
CA ARG A 159 -9.24 -17.35 -3.08
C ARG A 159 -9.34 -18.29 -4.28
N TYR A 160 -8.30 -19.06 -4.56
CA TYR A 160 -8.31 -20.07 -5.62
C TYR A 160 -9.36 -21.15 -5.37
N ASN A 161 -9.50 -21.64 -4.14
CA ASN A 161 -10.56 -22.58 -3.77
C ASN A 161 -11.96 -22.00 -4.04
N GLY A 162 -12.16 -20.71 -3.78
CA GLY A 162 -13.40 -20.02 -4.13
C GLY A 162 -13.66 -19.98 -5.64
N LEU A 163 -12.63 -19.69 -6.45
CA LEU A 163 -12.73 -19.72 -7.91
C LEU A 163 -13.05 -21.11 -8.45
N LEU A 164 -12.40 -22.14 -7.88
CA LEU A 164 -12.60 -23.54 -8.24
C LEU A 164 -14.03 -24.02 -7.90
N LYS A 165 -14.56 -23.63 -6.73
CA LYS A 165 -15.95 -23.95 -6.33
C LYS A 165 -17.00 -23.36 -7.27
N ASN A 166 -16.69 -22.26 -7.95
CA ASN A 166 -17.60 -21.61 -8.89
C ASN A 166 -17.52 -22.19 -10.31
N ILE A 167 -16.70 -23.21 -10.55
CA ILE A 167 -16.68 -23.91 -11.84
C ILE A 167 -17.91 -24.81 -11.91
N GLU A 168 -18.79 -24.54 -12.86
CA GLU A 168 -19.92 -25.42 -13.15
C GLU A 168 -19.40 -26.79 -13.60
N THR A 169 -19.79 -27.84 -12.86
CA THR A 169 -19.49 -29.22 -13.21
C THR A 169 -20.80 -29.95 -13.44
N ASN A 170 -20.80 -30.90 -14.38
CA ASN A 170 -21.97 -31.73 -14.68
C ASN A 170 -22.22 -32.82 -13.61
N GLN A 171 -21.46 -32.81 -12.51
CA GLN A 171 -21.49 -33.76 -11.38
C GLN A 171 -21.38 -35.25 -11.76
N LYS A 172 -20.92 -35.56 -12.97
CA LYS A 172 -20.81 -36.93 -13.50
C LYS A 172 -19.34 -37.30 -13.70
N GLY A 173 -18.61 -37.52 -12.61
CA GLY A 173 -17.18 -37.89 -12.64
C GLY A 173 -16.28 -36.88 -13.38
N GLY A 174 -14.97 -37.11 -13.43
CA GLY A 174 -14.05 -36.28 -14.22
C GLY A 174 -13.94 -34.82 -13.77
N PHE A 175 -14.22 -34.56 -12.49
CA PHE A 175 -14.12 -33.24 -11.86
C PHE A 175 -12.70 -32.66 -12.01
N GLU A 176 -11.68 -33.49 -11.76
CA GLU A 176 -10.27 -33.16 -11.88
C GLU A 176 -9.92 -32.73 -13.30
N SER A 177 -10.42 -33.48 -14.30
CA SER A 177 -10.23 -33.15 -15.72
C SER A 177 -10.92 -31.85 -16.12
N THR A 178 -12.12 -31.59 -15.59
CA THR A 178 -12.86 -30.35 -15.85
C THR A 178 -12.14 -29.16 -15.23
N MET A 179 -11.69 -29.28 -13.97
CA MET A 179 -10.92 -28.24 -13.30
C MET A 179 -9.61 -27.96 -14.02
N MET A 180 -8.86 -29.00 -14.40
CA MET A 180 -7.60 -28.85 -15.14
C MET A 180 -7.83 -28.13 -16.47
N LYS A 181 -8.83 -28.54 -17.27
CA LYS A 181 -9.16 -27.86 -18.54
C LYS A 181 -9.51 -26.39 -18.33
N ARG A 182 -10.40 -26.07 -17.37
CA ARG A 182 -10.79 -24.69 -17.08
C ARG A 182 -9.64 -23.84 -16.56
N PHE A 183 -8.75 -24.42 -15.76
CA PHE A 183 -7.54 -23.75 -15.29
C PHE A 183 -6.59 -23.44 -16.44
N LEU A 184 -6.29 -24.42 -17.29
CA LEU A 184 -5.43 -24.23 -18.47
C LEU A 184 -6.04 -23.23 -19.45
N GLU A 185 -7.34 -23.33 -19.75
CA GLU A 185 -8.06 -22.35 -20.56
C GLU A 185 -7.84 -20.94 -20.01
N ARG A 186 -8.15 -20.70 -18.73
CA ARG A 186 -8.00 -19.36 -18.12
C ARG A 186 -6.55 -18.87 -18.07
N THR A 187 -5.59 -19.76 -17.86
CA THR A 187 -4.17 -19.40 -17.76
C THR A 187 -3.60 -19.02 -19.13
N TYR A 188 -3.98 -19.74 -20.18
CA TYR A 188 -3.35 -19.60 -21.51
C TYR A 188 -4.22 -18.87 -22.53
N ILE A 189 -5.47 -18.50 -22.21
CA ILE A 189 -6.35 -17.81 -23.17
C ILE A 189 -5.77 -16.49 -23.69
N GLY A 190 -5.07 -15.72 -22.84
CA GLY A 190 -4.39 -14.50 -23.26
C GLY A 190 -3.27 -14.78 -24.26
N SER A 191 -2.40 -15.74 -23.97
CA SER A 191 -1.33 -16.18 -24.88
C SER A 191 -1.86 -16.73 -26.20
N PHE A 192 -2.98 -17.46 -26.13
CA PHE A 192 -3.65 -17.98 -27.31
C PHE A 192 -4.20 -16.84 -28.18
N ILE A 193 -4.90 -15.86 -27.60
CA ILE A 193 -5.38 -14.67 -28.32
C ILE A 193 -4.19 -13.93 -28.94
N GLN A 194 -3.09 -13.78 -28.20
CA GLN A 194 -1.88 -13.10 -28.67
C GLN A 194 -1.28 -13.73 -29.93
N SER A 195 -1.36 -15.07 -30.06
CA SER A 195 -0.86 -15.78 -31.26
C SER A 195 -1.60 -15.37 -32.55
N PHE A 196 -2.81 -14.79 -32.44
CA PHE A 196 -3.60 -14.32 -33.57
C PHE A 196 -3.51 -12.82 -33.83
N VAL A 197 -2.71 -12.05 -33.07
CA VAL A 197 -2.63 -10.59 -33.21
C VAL A 197 -2.19 -10.14 -34.60
N ASN A 198 -1.35 -10.93 -35.28
CA ASN A 198 -0.94 -10.65 -36.66
C ASN A 198 -1.94 -11.14 -37.71
N HIS A 199 -2.98 -11.86 -37.30
CA HIS A 199 -3.95 -12.52 -38.19
C HIS A 199 -5.38 -11.95 -38.06
N LEU A 200 -5.67 -11.23 -36.98
CA LEU A 200 -6.97 -10.65 -36.69
C LEU A 200 -6.86 -9.13 -36.57
N PRO A 201 -7.90 -8.38 -36.98
CA PRO A 201 -7.97 -6.94 -36.74
C PRO A 201 -8.05 -6.62 -35.24
N GLN A 202 -7.47 -5.49 -34.84
CA GLN A 202 -7.34 -5.09 -33.43
C GLN A 202 -8.66 -5.13 -32.65
N PHE A 203 -9.78 -4.72 -33.27
CA PHE A 203 -11.08 -4.75 -32.59
C PHE A 203 -11.51 -6.18 -32.18
N ALA A 204 -11.13 -7.20 -32.96
CA ALA A 204 -11.46 -8.59 -32.67
C ALA A 204 -10.59 -9.12 -31.52
N ILE A 205 -9.32 -8.72 -31.50
CA ILE A 205 -8.40 -8.98 -30.38
C ILE A 205 -8.94 -8.34 -29.09
N ASP A 206 -9.29 -7.05 -29.14
CA ASP A 206 -9.84 -6.33 -27.99
C ASP A 206 -11.14 -6.96 -27.48
N PHE A 207 -12.01 -7.39 -28.40
CA PHE A 207 -13.24 -8.11 -28.08
C PHE A 207 -12.97 -9.47 -27.41
N LEU A 208 -12.00 -10.25 -27.90
CA LEU A 208 -11.63 -11.53 -27.32
C LEU A 208 -11.01 -11.37 -25.93
N HIS A 209 -10.16 -10.35 -25.72
CA HIS A 209 -9.66 -10.01 -24.38
C HIS A 209 -10.79 -9.59 -23.45
N HIS A 210 -11.76 -8.81 -23.95
CA HIS A 210 -12.91 -8.36 -23.18
C HIS A 210 -13.80 -9.54 -22.71
N ILE A 211 -14.12 -10.48 -23.59
CA ILE A 211 -14.95 -11.64 -23.23
C ILE A 211 -14.21 -12.63 -22.34
N SER A 212 -12.91 -12.82 -22.57
CA SER A 212 -12.09 -13.74 -21.76
C SER A 212 -11.69 -13.17 -20.40
N ASN A 213 -11.90 -11.87 -20.16
CA ASN A 213 -11.32 -11.14 -19.02
C ASN A 213 -9.80 -11.37 -18.89
N SER A 214 -9.10 -11.60 -20.00
CA SER A 214 -7.65 -11.76 -19.99
C SER A 214 -6.97 -10.40 -20.01
N GLN A 215 -5.92 -10.25 -19.20
CA GLN A 215 -5.01 -9.11 -19.27
C GLN A 215 -3.70 -9.59 -19.90
N ASP A 216 -3.10 -8.77 -20.76
CA ASP A 216 -1.78 -9.00 -21.34
C ASP A 216 -0.70 -9.07 -20.27
N GLN A 217 -0.41 -10.28 -19.77
CA GLN A 217 0.73 -10.51 -18.90
C GLN A 217 2.03 -10.76 -19.70
N LEU A 218 1.93 -11.15 -20.99
CA LEU A 218 3.09 -11.53 -21.81
C LEU A 218 3.70 -10.39 -22.63
N ALA A 219 2.99 -9.27 -22.84
CA ALA A 219 3.59 -8.09 -23.47
C ALA A 219 4.73 -7.48 -22.63
N ALA A 220 4.83 -7.84 -21.34
CA ALA A 220 5.90 -7.42 -20.44
C ALA A 220 7.24 -8.17 -20.64
N LEU A 221 7.28 -9.23 -21.47
CA LEU A 221 8.48 -10.06 -21.67
C LEU A 221 9.29 -9.70 -22.93
N HIS A 222 8.85 -8.73 -23.73
CA HIS A 222 9.64 -8.20 -24.85
C HIS A 222 10.22 -6.84 -24.48
N PRO A 223 11.45 -6.77 -23.94
CA PRO A 223 12.15 -5.51 -23.81
C PRO A 223 12.40 -4.96 -25.22
N SER A 224 11.72 -3.87 -25.57
CA SER A 224 12.18 -3.00 -26.64
C SER A 224 13.57 -2.50 -26.25
N SER A 225 14.54 -2.97 -27.02
CA SER A 225 15.95 -2.61 -27.02
C SER A 225 16.20 -1.14 -26.61
N THR A 226 17.04 -0.96 -25.58
CA THR A 226 17.73 0.26 -25.08
C THR A 226 17.38 0.83 -23.69
N ALA A 227 16.39 0.30 -22.96
CA ALA A 227 16.18 0.70 -21.55
C ALA A 227 16.98 -0.21 -20.58
N SER A 228 17.57 0.39 -19.54
CA SER A 228 18.19 -0.36 -18.43
C SER A 228 17.19 -1.35 -17.83
N THR A 229 17.64 -2.57 -17.55
CA THR A 229 16.79 -3.61 -16.94
C THR A 229 16.39 -3.20 -15.53
N PHE A 230 15.12 -3.42 -15.17
CA PHE A 230 14.63 -3.16 -13.81
C PHE A 230 15.43 -3.94 -12.76
N SER A 231 15.87 -3.25 -11.71
CA SER A 231 16.58 -3.81 -10.56
C SER A 231 15.79 -3.55 -9.28
N LEU A 232 15.45 -4.61 -8.55
CA LEU A 232 14.72 -4.52 -7.29
C LEU A 232 15.54 -3.80 -6.20
N SER A 233 16.86 -4.03 -6.14
CA SER A 233 17.74 -3.37 -5.18
C SER A 233 17.72 -1.86 -5.36
N ASP A 234 17.81 -1.42 -6.63
CA ASP A 234 17.88 -0.01 -6.96
C ASP A 234 16.54 0.64 -6.63
N PHE A 235 15.41 0.00 -6.98
CA PHE A 235 14.07 0.47 -6.62
C PHE A 235 13.90 0.68 -5.11
N VAL A 236 14.35 -0.29 -4.30
CA VAL A 236 14.32 -0.18 -2.84
C VAL A 236 15.20 0.96 -2.36
N GLU A 237 16.41 1.10 -2.91
CA GLU A 237 17.34 2.17 -2.56
C GLU A 237 16.76 3.56 -2.87
N TYR A 238 16.14 3.76 -4.04
CA TYR A 238 15.46 5.00 -4.40
C TYR A 238 14.35 5.37 -3.41
N SER A 239 13.62 4.37 -2.89
CA SER A 239 12.53 4.59 -1.93
C SER A 239 13.02 4.92 -0.51
N LEU A 240 14.15 4.35 -0.07
CA LEU A 240 14.69 4.48 1.30
C LEU A 240 15.76 5.56 1.46
N ASN A 241 16.41 5.98 0.37
CA ASN A 241 17.52 6.91 0.40
C ASN A 241 17.18 8.24 -0.28
N PRO A 242 16.69 9.26 0.45
CA PRO A 242 16.33 10.54 -0.13
C PRO A 242 17.53 11.27 -0.78
N ARG A 243 18.77 10.90 -0.45
CA ARG A 243 19.99 11.45 -1.06
C ARG A 243 20.26 10.90 -2.46
N HIS A 244 19.79 9.69 -2.76
CA HIS A 244 20.02 9.10 -4.07
C HIS A 244 19.19 9.88 -5.08
N SER A 245 19.83 10.63 -5.98
CA SER A 245 19.09 11.46 -6.95
C SER A 245 18.27 10.58 -7.85
N ALA A 246 17.06 11.03 -8.08
CA ALA A 246 16.07 10.23 -8.73
C ALA A 246 15.24 11.18 -9.59
N LEU A 247 15.21 10.90 -10.88
CA LEU A 247 14.75 11.82 -11.91
C LEU A 247 13.31 11.56 -12.37
N GLY A 248 12.83 10.32 -12.30
CA GLY A 248 11.48 9.91 -12.74
C GLY A 248 11.52 9.02 -13.97
N CYS A 249 12.69 8.81 -14.57
CA CYS A 249 12.89 8.04 -15.80
C CYS A 249 13.58 6.69 -15.56
N GLU A 250 13.79 6.33 -14.29
CA GLU A 250 14.31 5.03 -13.87
C GLU A 250 13.38 3.88 -14.31
N PRO A 251 13.93 2.68 -14.62
CA PRO A 251 13.11 1.53 -14.97
C PRO A 251 12.06 1.21 -13.91
N LEU A 252 10.80 1.09 -14.33
CA LEU A 252 9.71 0.69 -13.46
C LEU A 252 9.58 -0.84 -13.39
N PRO A 253 9.03 -1.39 -12.29
CA PRO A 253 8.76 -2.81 -12.20
C PRO A 253 7.87 -3.31 -13.34
N PRO A 254 8.05 -4.56 -13.82
CA PRO A 254 7.18 -5.15 -14.85
C PRO A 254 5.69 -5.11 -14.49
N SER A 255 5.37 -5.18 -13.19
CA SER A 255 3.98 -5.09 -12.67
C SER A 255 3.24 -3.81 -13.03
N VAL A 256 3.96 -2.76 -13.44
CA VAL A 256 3.40 -1.47 -13.83
C VAL A 256 2.82 -1.50 -15.24
N PHE A 257 3.27 -2.43 -16.09
CA PHE A 257 2.96 -2.43 -17.51
C PHE A 257 1.82 -3.38 -17.89
N PRO A 258 1.00 -3.03 -18.91
CA PRO A 258 1.00 -1.76 -19.63
C PRO A 258 0.39 -0.59 -18.82
N ILE A 259 1.03 0.58 -18.88
CA ILE A 259 0.52 1.80 -18.21
C ILE A 259 -0.68 2.32 -18.99
N LYS A 260 -1.83 2.41 -18.32
CA LYS A 260 -3.06 2.98 -18.89
C LYS A 260 -3.08 4.48 -18.70
N LEU A 261 -2.70 5.19 -19.76
CA LEU A 261 -2.73 6.66 -19.82
C LEU A 261 -4.09 7.18 -20.28
N ASP A 262 -4.51 8.29 -19.68
CA ASP A 262 -5.65 9.10 -20.14
C ASP A 262 -5.18 10.10 -21.20
N GLN A 263 -6.10 10.91 -21.73
CA GLN A 263 -5.79 11.94 -22.72
C GLN A 263 -4.75 12.95 -22.21
N ARG A 264 -3.86 13.38 -23.10
CA ARG A 264 -2.88 14.44 -22.83
C ARG A 264 -3.58 15.77 -22.51
N ILE A 265 -3.23 16.36 -21.37
CA ILE A 265 -3.80 17.62 -20.88
C ILE A 265 -2.72 18.69 -20.68
N THR A 266 -3.14 19.94 -20.55
CA THR A 266 -2.27 21.07 -20.16
C THR A 266 -2.32 21.25 -18.64
N MET A 267 -1.17 21.35 -17.99
CA MET A 267 -1.08 21.68 -16.56
C MET A 267 -1.50 23.13 -16.30
N CYS A 268 -2.08 23.39 -15.13
CA CYS A 268 -2.29 24.77 -14.70
C CYS A 268 -0.94 25.42 -14.35
N LYS A 269 -0.88 26.76 -14.44
CA LYS A 269 0.36 27.53 -14.26
C LYS A 269 1.13 27.17 -12.98
N ARG A 270 0.45 27.13 -11.84
CA ARG A 270 1.07 26.83 -10.54
C ARG A 270 1.69 25.43 -10.46
N HIS A 271 1.01 24.42 -11.01
CA HIS A 271 1.53 23.06 -10.99
C HIS A 271 2.69 22.88 -11.99
N TYR A 272 2.62 23.59 -13.12
CA TYR A 272 3.71 23.62 -14.08
C TYR A 272 4.98 24.28 -13.49
N GLU A 273 4.83 25.38 -12.74
CA GLU A 273 5.96 26.02 -12.04
C GLU A 273 6.66 25.03 -11.09
N CYS A 274 5.91 24.18 -10.39
CA CYS A 274 6.48 23.12 -9.56
C CYS A 274 7.28 22.09 -10.38
N LEU A 275 6.79 21.72 -11.57
CA LEU A 275 7.46 20.77 -12.46
C LEU A 275 8.75 21.36 -13.05
N LEU A 276 8.73 22.62 -13.47
CA LEU A 276 9.92 23.31 -13.98
C LEU A 276 11.00 23.40 -12.90
N GLU A 277 10.63 23.83 -11.69
CA GLU A 277 11.56 23.89 -10.55
C GLU A 277 12.08 22.51 -10.15
N PHE A 278 11.25 21.45 -10.26
CA PHE A 278 11.70 20.08 -10.04
C PHE A 278 12.82 19.69 -11.01
N TYR A 279 12.68 19.96 -12.31
CA TYR A 279 13.71 19.64 -13.29
C TYR A 279 15.03 20.40 -13.03
N ARG A 280 14.93 21.70 -12.73
CA ARG A 280 16.10 22.54 -12.38
C ARG A 280 16.86 21.99 -11.19
N HIS A 281 16.15 21.55 -10.16
CA HIS A 281 16.73 20.96 -8.96
C HIS A 281 17.30 19.55 -9.22
N ALA A 282 16.51 18.66 -9.83
CA ALA A 282 16.85 17.24 -10.00
C ALA A 282 18.08 17.01 -10.90
N TYR A 283 18.25 17.84 -11.93
CA TYR A 283 19.39 17.78 -12.85
C TYR A 283 20.54 18.72 -12.46
N GLY A 284 20.44 19.42 -11.33
CA GLY A 284 21.51 20.26 -10.78
C GLY A 284 21.93 21.43 -11.68
N SER A 285 21.09 21.84 -12.64
CA SER A 285 21.44 22.82 -13.67
C SER A 285 20.26 23.77 -13.88
N HIS A 286 20.19 24.84 -13.08
CA HIS A 286 19.08 25.80 -13.11
C HIS A 286 18.96 26.49 -14.47
N ASP A 287 20.08 26.73 -15.13
CA ASP A 287 20.16 27.40 -16.44
C ASP A 287 19.92 26.46 -17.62
N LEU A 288 19.82 25.15 -17.38
CA LEU A 288 19.62 24.16 -18.45
C LEU A 288 18.15 24.00 -18.84
N PHE A 289 17.22 24.20 -17.90
CA PHE A 289 15.79 23.98 -18.13
C PHE A 289 15.02 25.31 -18.16
N ASP A 290 14.42 25.59 -19.32
CA ASP A 290 13.70 26.83 -19.57
C ASP A 290 12.18 26.63 -19.66
N HIS A 291 11.47 27.72 -19.40
CA HIS A 291 10.03 27.81 -19.37
C HIS A 291 9.41 27.58 -20.75
N TYR A 292 8.21 27.00 -20.83
CA TYR A 292 7.56 26.67 -22.11
C TYR A 292 7.25 27.87 -23.03
N SER A 293 7.45 29.11 -22.55
CA SER A 293 7.19 30.34 -23.29
C SER A 293 8.44 31.02 -23.82
N ASN A 294 9.61 30.57 -23.36
CA ASN A 294 10.89 31.17 -23.68
C ASN A 294 11.64 30.18 -24.60
N CYS A 295 12.27 30.71 -25.64
CA CYS A 295 12.90 29.90 -26.67
C CYS A 295 14.30 30.48 -26.95
N GLU A 296 15.23 30.22 -26.03
CA GLU A 296 16.66 30.48 -26.27
C GLU A 296 17.34 29.22 -26.83
N SER A 297 18.29 29.42 -27.76
CA SER A 297 18.81 28.38 -28.66
C SER A 297 19.55 27.21 -27.98
N ASN A 298 19.86 27.27 -26.68
CA ASN A 298 20.74 26.33 -26.00
C ASN A 298 20.13 25.67 -24.73
N GLN A 299 18.85 25.88 -24.45
CA GLN A 299 18.19 25.36 -23.23
C GLN A 299 17.20 24.23 -23.54
N ILE A 300 17.01 23.34 -22.57
CA ILE A 300 16.04 22.25 -22.62
C ILE A 300 14.66 22.81 -22.29
N PHE A 301 13.74 22.65 -23.22
CA PHE A 301 12.36 23.11 -23.09
C PHE A 301 11.53 22.19 -22.22
N VAL A 302 11.04 22.68 -21.07
CA VAL A 302 10.06 21.96 -20.25
C VAL A 302 8.66 22.35 -20.70
N ASN A 303 8.00 21.47 -21.46
CA ASN A 303 6.62 21.72 -21.89
C ASN A 303 5.61 21.57 -20.73
N ASN A 304 4.38 22.06 -20.92
CA ASN A 304 3.33 22.01 -19.90
C ASN A 304 2.27 20.93 -20.16
N ARG A 305 2.58 19.94 -21.02
CA ARG A 305 1.65 18.88 -21.43
C ARG A 305 1.98 17.58 -20.72
N ILE A 306 1.01 17.02 -20.03
CA ILE A 306 1.16 15.76 -19.28
C ILE A 306 0.12 14.74 -19.70
N GLU A 307 0.45 13.46 -19.50
CA GLU A 307 -0.47 12.34 -19.68
C GLU A 307 -0.80 11.76 -18.32
N LYS A 308 -2.06 11.93 -17.88
CA LYS A 308 -2.47 11.43 -16.57
C LYS A 308 -2.63 9.93 -16.58
N MET A 309 -2.45 9.31 -15.43
CA MET A 309 -2.81 7.91 -15.20
C MET A 309 -3.76 7.77 -14.02
N LYS A 310 -4.68 6.82 -14.13
CA LYS A 310 -5.68 6.56 -13.08
C LYS A 310 -5.08 5.85 -11.87
N ARG A 311 -4.13 4.94 -12.12
CA ARG A 311 -3.50 4.11 -11.10
C ARG A 311 -2.11 3.65 -11.54
N ILE A 312 -1.28 3.26 -10.58
CA ILE A 312 0.01 2.59 -10.78
C ILE A 312 0.14 1.46 -9.76
N SER A 313 0.71 0.32 -10.15
CA SER A 313 0.98 -0.84 -9.28
C SER A 313 2.48 -1.07 -9.17
N LEU A 314 3.06 -0.63 -8.05
CA LEU A 314 4.48 -0.75 -7.75
C LEU A 314 4.70 -2.00 -6.87
N LEU A 315 5.14 -3.11 -7.46
CA LEU A 315 5.42 -4.36 -6.73
C LEU A 315 4.24 -4.83 -5.85
N GLY A 316 3.04 -4.82 -6.43
CA GLY A 316 1.79 -5.20 -5.74
C GLY A 316 1.16 -4.10 -4.88
N GLN A 317 1.85 -2.97 -4.65
CA GLN A 317 1.25 -1.79 -4.03
C GLN A 317 0.56 -0.91 -5.07
N GLU A 318 -0.76 -0.79 -4.98
CA GLU A 318 -1.52 0.11 -5.84
C GLU A 318 -1.61 1.52 -5.25
N TYR A 319 -1.41 2.51 -6.12
CA TYR A 319 -1.63 3.93 -5.85
C TYR A 319 -2.52 4.54 -6.94
N SER A 320 -3.35 5.50 -6.54
CA SER A 320 -4.23 6.28 -7.41
C SER A 320 -4.36 7.72 -6.92
N SER A 321 -5.03 8.57 -7.69
CA SER A 321 -5.52 9.84 -7.16
C SER A 321 -6.32 9.60 -5.86
N GLY A 322 -6.03 10.40 -4.84
CA GLY A 322 -6.60 10.28 -3.49
C GLY A 322 -5.94 9.25 -2.58
N SER A 323 -4.96 8.48 -3.08
CA SER A 323 -4.17 7.57 -2.23
C SER A 323 -3.27 8.34 -1.28
N TYR A 324 -3.01 7.75 -0.12
CA TYR A 324 -2.12 8.30 0.89
C TYR A 324 -0.88 7.43 1.02
N PHE A 325 0.27 8.06 1.24
CA PHE A 325 1.55 7.41 1.22
C PHE A 325 2.52 8.03 2.24
N ARG A 326 3.65 7.37 2.45
CA ARG A 326 4.84 7.88 3.10
C ARG A 326 5.99 7.93 2.11
N ALA A 327 6.89 8.90 2.29
CA ALA A 327 8.18 8.95 1.61
C ALA A 327 9.25 9.52 2.53
N TYR A 328 10.51 9.13 2.30
CA TYR A 328 11.64 9.66 3.03
C TYR A 328 12.06 11.03 2.49
N TYR A 329 12.39 11.95 3.39
CA TYR A 329 12.93 13.29 3.13
C TYR A 329 14.13 13.57 4.03
N LEU A 330 14.96 14.53 3.61
CA LEU A 330 16.04 15.10 4.42
C LEU A 330 15.52 16.37 5.08
N GLU A 331 15.53 16.41 6.41
CA GLU A 331 15.10 17.61 7.14
C GLU A 331 16.30 18.56 7.33
N ASN A 332 16.20 19.78 6.80
CA ASN A 332 17.07 20.95 7.08
C ASN A 332 18.56 20.64 7.30
N ASN A 333 19.26 20.13 6.27
CA ASN A 333 20.71 19.87 6.28
C ASN A 333 21.22 18.95 7.42
N SER A 334 20.33 18.25 8.13
CA SER A 334 20.70 17.23 9.10
C SER A 334 20.99 15.90 8.41
N GLU A 335 21.75 15.02 9.07
CA GLU A 335 21.92 13.63 8.60
C GLU A 335 20.65 12.78 8.79
N ASP A 336 19.67 13.31 9.52
CA ASP A 336 18.48 12.56 9.91
C ASP A 336 17.48 12.45 8.75
N LYS A 337 17.18 11.20 8.40
CA LYS A 337 16.13 10.86 7.45
C LYS A 337 14.79 10.83 8.17
N ALA A 338 13.86 11.69 7.78
CA ALA A 338 12.51 11.71 8.30
C ALA A 338 11.53 11.15 7.25
N VAL A 339 10.44 10.55 7.70
CA VAL A 339 9.43 9.95 6.81
C VAL A 339 8.13 10.72 6.92
N PHE A 340 7.76 11.40 5.84
CA PHE A 340 6.60 12.29 5.81
C PHE A 340 5.42 11.59 5.13
N PRO A 341 4.20 11.76 5.65
CA PRO A 341 3.00 11.34 4.98
C PRO A 341 2.54 12.39 3.97
N GLY A 342 1.97 11.92 2.87
CA GLY A 342 1.40 12.75 1.83
C GLY A 342 0.14 12.15 1.21
N ARG A 343 -0.52 12.95 0.38
CA ARG A 343 -1.67 12.56 -0.43
C ARG A 343 -1.36 12.77 -1.90
N ILE A 344 -1.65 11.77 -2.72
CA ILE A 344 -1.51 11.87 -4.19
C ILE A 344 -2.72 12.61 -4.74
N LEU A 345 -2.49 13.75 -5.39
CA LEU A 345 -3.51 14.48 -6.13
C LEU A 345 -3.78 13.84 -7.48
N TYR A 346 -2.72 13.56 -8.25
CA TYR A 346 -2.81 12.80 -9.49
C TYR A 346 -1.44 12.23 -9.87
N LEU A 347 -1.46 11.18 -10.68
CA LEU A 347 -0.29 10.54 -11.27
C LEU A 347 -0.20 10.94 -12.75
N PHE A 348 1.01 11.09 -13.27
CA PHE A 348 1.21 11.49 -14.66
C PHE A 348 2.57 11.08 -15.23
N GLN A 349 2.62 10.98 -16.55
CA GLN A 349 3.85 10.96 -17.32
C GLN A 349 4.09 12.32 -17.97
N HIS A 350 5.36 12.71 -18.04
CA HIS A 350 5.83 13.89 -18.74
C HIS A 350 6.96 13.51 -19.67
N LEU A 351 6.88 13.95 -20.92
CA LEU A 351 7.86 13.65 -21.95
C LEU A 351 8.69 14.91 -22.21
N ILE A 352 10.01 14.79 -22.14
CA ILE A 352 10.94 15.88 -22.39
C ILE A 352 12.06 15.41 -23.32
N THR A 353 12.48 16.27 -24.25
CA THR A 353 13.57 15.96 -25.17
C THR A 353 14.88 16.51 -24.60
N ILE A 354 15.81 15.62 -24.28
CA ILE A 354 17.16 15.95 -23.78
C ILE A 354 18.17 15.35 -24.76
N ASN A 355 19.05 16.17 -25.34
CA ASN A 355 20.06 15.74 -26.30
C ASN A 355 19.47 14.86 -27.42
N GLU A 356 18.42 15.35 -28.08
CA GLU A 356 17.67 14.67 -29.16
C GLU A 356 16.97 13.36 -28.75
N THR A 357 17.02 12.98 -27.47
CA THR A 357 16.38 11.79 -26.92
C THR A 357 15.12 12.18 -26.17
N VAL A 358 13.98 11.57 -26.51
CA VAL A 358 12.74 11.74 -25.74
C VAL A 358 12.81 10.85 -24.51
N ILE A 359 12.79 11.47 -23.34
CA ILE A 359 12.81 10.81 -22.04
C ILE A 359 11.41 10.92 -21.44
N THR A 360 10.88 9.79 -20.98
CA THR A 360 9.60 9.72 -20.26
C THR A 360 9.86 9.68 -18.76
N HIS A 361 9.35 10.67 -18.05
CA HIS A 361 9.37 10.71 -16.60
C HIS A 361 8.00 10.38 -16.02
N THR A 362 7.95 9.59 -14.95
CA THR A 362 6.73 9.16 -14.27
C THR A 362 6.69 9.73 -12.85
N PHE A 363 5.68 10.55 -12.58
CA PHE A 363 5.56 11.33 -11.35
C PHE A 363 4.20 11.19 -10.68
N ALA A 364 4.17 11.51 -9.39
CA ALA A 364 2.99 11.84 -8.62
C ALA A 364 3.04 13.32 -8.24
N PHE A 365 1.92 14.03 -8.45
CA PHE A 365 1.71 15.35 -7.86
C PHE A 365 1.05 15.15 -6.49
N VAL A 366 1.65 15.70 -5.43
CA VAL A 366 1.30 15.37 -4.05
C VAL A 366 1.14 16.59 -3.15
N GLU A 367 0.37 16.41 -2.07
CA GLU A 367 0.27 17.33 -0.95
C GLU A 367 0.90 16.70 0.29
N TRP A 368 1.76 17.45 0.99
CA TRP A 368 2.46 17.00 2.19
C TRP A 368 1.73 17.41 3.46
N TYR A 369 1.58 16.48 4.39
CA TYR A 369 1.15 16.82 5.73
C TYR A 369 2.30 17.45 6.50
N SER A 370 2.04 18.56 7.19
CA SER A 370 3.07 19.25 7.96
C SER A 370 3.27 18.59 9.33
N SER A 371 4.52 18.54 9.77
CA SER A 371 4.88 17.98 11.08
C SER A 371 4.13 18.70 12.19
N TYR A 372 3.64 17.94 13.17
CA TYR A 372 3.04 18.49 14.37
C TYR A 372 4.14 18.85 15.37
N SER A 373 4.82 19.99 15.15
CA SER A 373 5.95 20.45 15.95
C SER A 373 5.54 21.59 16.88
N SER A 374 5.02 21.25 18.05
CA SER A 374 4.96 22.17 19.19
C SER A 374 5.14 21.42 20.51
N GLY A 375 6.38 20.98 20.77
CA GLY A 375 6.90 20.64 22.11
C GLY A 375 6.13 19.65 23.01
N SER A 376 5.05 19.00 22.59
CA SER A 376 4.16 18.25 23.51
C SER A 376 3.27 17.21 22.83
N TYR A 377 3.29 16.00 23.42
CA TYR A 377 2.32 14.89 23.35
C TYR A 377 1.84 14.40 21.98
N GLN A 378 2.36 13.23 21.54
CA GLN A 378 1.75 12.38 20.51
C GLN A 378 0.80 11.38 21.20
N PRO A 379 -0.52 11.61 21.21
CA PRO A 379 -1.46 10.88 22.07
C PRO A 379 -1.56 9.39 21.76
N MET A 380 -1.15 8.97 20.56
CA MET A 380 -1.35 7.62 20.05
C MET A 380 -0.07 6.95 19.52
N LEU A 381 1.10 7.52 19.86
CA LEU A 381 2.38 7.03 19.34
C LEU A 381 2.66 5.60 19.79
N ASN A 382 2.30 5.28 21.04
CA ASN A 382 2.45 3.94 21.59
C ASN A 382 1.60 2.90 20.85
N GLU A 383 0.50 3.31 20.22
CA GLU A 383 -0.36 2.48 19.38
C GLU A 383 0.10 2.42 17.91
N GLY A 384 1.26 3.03 17.60
CA GLY A 384 1.82 3.15 16.26
C GLY A 384 1.02 4.08 15.35
N ILE A 385 0.39 5.11 15.92
CA ILE A 385 -0.43 6.09 15.20
C ILE A 385 0.18 7.48 15.40
N GLU A 386 0.54 8.11 14.29
CA GLU A 386 1.20 9.40 14.25
C GLU A 386 0.19 10.53 14.06
N LEU A 387 0.37 11.65 14.75
CA LEU A 387 -0.47 12.84 14.58
C LEU A 387 0.22 13.89 13.72
N TRP A 388 -0.50 14.37 12.70
CA TRP A 388 -0.03 15.32 11.70
C TRP A 388 -1.01 16.50 11.53
N ASN A 389 -0.49 17.65 11.13
CA ASN A 389 -1.29 18.81 10.74
C ASN A 389 -1.90 18.59 9.35
N GLU A 390 -2.89 19.41 8.97
CA GLU A 390 -3.39 19.43 7.58
C GLU A 390 -2.27 19.85 6.60
N PRO A 391 -2.41 19.52 5.30
CA PRO A 391 -1.43 19.92 4.30
C PRO A 391 -1.31 21.44 4.21
N SER A 392 -0.09 21.92 4.04
CA SER A 392 0.13 23.32 3.70
C SER A 392 -0.41 23.60 2.29
N SER A 393 -0.95 24.79 2.06
CA SER A 393 -1.36 25.24 0.72
C SER A 393 -0.18 25.77 -0.12
N VAL A 394 1.03 25.73 0.41
CA VAL A 394 2.25 26.14 -0.29
C VAL A 394 2.64 25.08 -1.31
N LEU A 395 2.65 25.47 -2.58
CA LEU A 395 3.12 24.63 -3.69
C LEU A 395 4.58 24.96 -4.00
N ASN A 396 5.42 23.93 -4.07
CA ASN A 396 6.82 24.01 -4.44
C ASN A 396 7.21 22.77 -5.28
N TYR A 397 8.47 22.66 -5.67
CA TYR A 397 8.94 21.52 -6.46
C TYR A 397 8.83 20.16 -5.73
N GLU A 398 8.80 20.16 -4.39
CA GLU A 398 8.66 18.95 -3.57
C GLU A 398 7.24 18.33 -3.68
N CYS A 399 6.27 19.07 -4.23
CA CYS A 399 4.96 18.54 -4.63
C CYS A 399 5.06 17.63 -5.86
N ILE A 400 6.18 17.61 -6.59
CA ILE A 400 6.46 16.64 -7.64
C ILE A 400 7.36 15.57 -7.05
N ILE A 401 6.82 14.37 -6.89
CA ILE A 401 7.58 13.23 -6.43
C ILE A 401 7.63 12.16 -7.52
N PRO A 402 8.81 11.67 -7.87
CA PRO A 402 8.90 10.49 -8.70
C PRO A 402 8.29 9.25 -8.03
N VAL A 403 7.65 8.39 -8.82
CA VAL A 403 6.81 7.31 -8.26
C VAL A 403 7.58 6.25 -7.46
N TYR A 404 8.88 6.04 -7.70
CA TYR A 404 9.70 5.12 -6.89
C TYR A 404 10.03 5.65 -5.50
N ARG A 405 9.81 6.95 -5.22
CA ARG A 405 9.95 7.50 -3.87
C ARG A 405 8.74 7.18 -2.99
N LEU A 406 7.65 6.68 -3.59
CA LEU A 406 6.49 6.23 -2.84
C LEU A 406 6.89 5.00 -2.01
N TYR A 407 7.16 5.22 -0.73
CA TYR A 407 7.71 4.21 0.15
C TYR A 407 6.62 3.26 0.65
N SER A 408 5.62 3.75 1.40
CA SER A 408 4.60 2.84 1.95
C SER A 408 3.21 3.48 1.97
N PRO A 409 2.12 2.68 1.90
CA PRO A 409 0.77 3.22 2.04
C PRO A 409 0.47 3.58 3.51
N ILE A 410 -0.50 4.47 3.72
CA ILE A 410 -0.98 4.81 5.07
C ILE A 410 -2.50 4.84 5.12
N ALA A 411 -3.07 4.36 6.22
CA ALA A 411 -4.46 4.67 6.53
C ALA A 411 -4.52 6.00 7.30
N ILE A 412 -5.58 6.79 7.07
CA ILE A 412 -5.70 8.11 7.68
C ILE A 412 -7.09 8.34 8.25
N ALA A 413 -7.17 9.04 9.39
CA ALA A 413 -8.43 9.43 10.00
C ALA A 413 -8.41 10.91 10.41
N LYS A 414 -9.58 11.56 10.38
CA LYS A 414 -9.73 12.90 10.96
C LYS A 414 -9.76 12.79 12.48
N TYR A 415 -9.01 13.65 13.15
CA TYR A 415 -8.98 13.71 14.61
C TYR A 415 -9.17 15.12 15.11
N ARG A 416 -9.85 15.25 16.24
CA ARG A 416 -10.13 16.53 16.87
C ARG A 416 -9.90 16.40 18.37
N PHE A 417 -9.02 17.23 18.94
CA PHE A 417 -8.72 17.20 20.37
C PHE A 417 -9.90 17.69 21.22
N THR A 418 -10.58 18.75 20.76
CA THR A 418 -11.74 19.35 21.43
C THR A 418 -12.71 19.94 20.40
N ILE A 419 -13.94 20.27 20.80
CA ILE A 419 -14.96 20.88 19.93
C ILE A 419 -14.50 22.23 19.34
N THR A 420 -13.48 22.86 19.90
CA THR A 420 -12.94 24.16 19.46
C THR A 420 -11.61 24.05 18.73
N SER A 421 -10.92 22.92 18.76
CA SER A 421 -9.62 22.76 18.08
C SER A 421 -9.78 22.55 16.58
N GLU A 422 -8.75 22.90 15.82
CA GLU A 422 -8.60 22.52 14.42
C GLU A 422 -8.56 20.99 14.26
N PHE A 423 -8.94 20.51 13.07
CA PHE A 423 -8.79 19.11 12.72
C PHE A 423 -7.32 18.79 12.48
N LYS A 424 -6.90 17.65 13.03
CA LYS A 424 -5.61 17.02 12.76
C LYS A 424 -5.83 15.71 12.00
N ARG A 425 -4.74 15.07 11.61
CA ARG A 425 -4.74 13.79 10.91
C ARG A 425 -4.02 12.74 11.73
N LEU A 426 -4.71 11.65 11.98
CA LEU A 426 -4.08 10.43 12.49
C LEU A 426 -3.62 9.63 11.29
N VAL A 427 -2.33 9.30 11.27
CA VAL A 427 -1.68 8.52 10.24
C VAL A 427 -1.34 7.17 10.86
N ILE A 428 -1.78 6.10 10.20
CA ILE A 428 -1.51 4.73 10.57
C ILE A 428 -0.57 4.16 9.50
N PRO A 429 0.74 4.09 9.78
CA PRO A 429 1.71 3.54 8.85
C PRO A 429 1.42 2.08 8.57
N LEU A 430 1.50 1.68 7.31
CA LEU A 430 1.41 0.28 6.91
C LEU A 430 2.72 -0.17 6.25
N PRO A 431 3.05 -1.46 6.34
CA PRO A 431 4.18 -2.03 5.61
C PRO A 431 4.09 -1.72 4.11
N GLN A 432 5.20 -1.35 3.49
CA GLN A 432 5.34 -1.32 2.04
C GLN A 432 5.03 -2.70 1.47
N LYS A 433 4.26 -2.81 0.38
CA LYS A 433 4.13 -4.08 -0.35
C LYS A 433 5.23 -4.17 -1.41
N ILE A 434 5.89 -5.32 -1.46
CA ILE A 434 6.96 -5.70 -2.37
C ILE A 434 6.66 -7.16 -2.72
N GLU A 435 5.73 -7.35 -3.64
CA GLU A 435 5.49 -8.64 -4.27
C GLU A 435 6.50 -8.76 -5.41
N ALA A 436 7.53 -9.58 -5.21
CA ALA A 436 8.59 -9.87 -6.18
C ALA A 436 8.19 -11.03 -7.09
#